data_AF-A0A2A3LD75-F1
#
_entry.id   AF-A0A2A3LD75-F1
#
_cell.length_a   1.000
_cell.length_b   1.000
_cell.length_c   1.000
_cell.angle_alpha   90.00
_cell.angle_beta   90.00
_cell.angle_gamma   90.00
#
_symmetry.space_group_name_H-M   'P 1'
#
loop_
_entity.id
_entity.type
_entity.pdbx_description
1 polymer ?
#
loop_
_entity_poly.entity_id
_entity_poly.type
_entity_poly.pdbx_seq_one_letter_code
_entity_poly.pdbx_strand_id
1 'polypeptide(L)'
;MMDSDAGMAWLLADAAGPCLTGDQRAMVFVELGCGENHLAIETILNAVVENGFPLSTAVLAALTEWLDLYVGSPEERLLRDLVLQVRAQRPDFESGQHCD
;
A
#
# COMPACT_ATOMS: atom_id res chain seq x y z
N MET A 1 2.29 16.96 6.47
CA MET A 1 3.60 16.31 6.29
C MET A 1 3.30 14.87 5.88
N MET A 2 2.90 14.70 4.61
CA MET A 2 2.58 13.40 4.00
C MET A 2 3.73 12.92 3.09
N ASP A 3 4.86 13.63 3.14
CA ASP A 3 6.03 13.46 2.26
C ASP A 3 7.13 12.61 2.88
N SER A 4 6.89 12.02 4.06
CA SER A 4 7.87 11.23 4.79
C SER A 4 7.51 9.74 4.74
N ASP A 5 8.52 8.89 4.62
CA ASP A 5 8.34 7.43 4.52
C ASP A 5 7.56 6.87 5.69
N ALA A 6 7.84 7.36 6.89
CA ALA A 6 7.07 7.01 8.08
C ALA A 6 5.59 7.36 7.95
N GLY A 7 5.27 8.53 7.41
CA GLY A 7 3.88 8.95 7.18
C GLY A 7 3.15 8.02 6.20
N MET A 8 3.83 7.65 5.10
CA MET A 8 3.28 6.73 4.11
C MET A 8 3.12 5.31 4.69
N ALA A 9 4.10 4.83 5.44
CA ALA A 9 4.09 3.50 6.06
C ALA A 9 2.96 3.38 7.11
N TRP A 10 2.76 4.41 7.94
CA TRP A 10 1.65 4.47 8.89
C TRP A 10 0.28 4.53 8.19
N LEU A 11 0.15 5.31 7.12
CA LEU A 11 -1.08 5.38 6.32
C LEU A 11 -1.44 4.01 5.72
N LEU A 12 -0.45 3.30 5.19
CA LEU A 12 -0.64 1.96 4.64
C LEU A 12 -0.98 0.93 5.72
N ALA A 13 -0.33 1.01 6.90
CA ALA A 13 -0.60 0.09 7.99
C ALA A 13 -2.04 0.22 8.50
N ASP A 14 -2.58 1.45 8.55
CA ASP A 14 -3.98 1.69 8.89
C ASP A 14 -4.92 1.18 7.79
N ALA A 15 -4.65 1.52 6.53
CA ALA A 15 -5.49 1.15 5.40
C ALA A 15 -5.53 -0.37 5.14
N ALA A 16 -4.40 -1.06 5.27
CA ALA A 16 -4.26 -2.50 5.05
C ALA A 16 -4.49 -3.33 6.31
N GLY A 17 -4.70 -2.71 7.48
CA GLY A 17 -4.90 -3.42 8.75
C GLY A 17 -5.88 -4.61 8.71
N PRO A 18 -6.99 -4.55 7.96
CA PRO A 18 -7.92 -5.68 7.82
C PRO A 18 -7.38 -6.89 7.02
N CYS A 19 -6.38 -6.71 6.15
CA CYS A 19 -5.81 -7.79 5.33
C CYS A 19 -4.50 -8.36 5.88
N LEU A 20 -3.87 -7.70 6.85
CA LEU A 20 -2.64 -8.18 7.47
C LEU A 20 -2.93 -9.33 8.45
N THR A 21 -2.20 -10.43 8.31
CA THR A 21 -2.18 -11.50 9.31
C THR A 21 -1.52 -11.02 10.61
N GLY A 22 -1.70 -11.78 11.71
CA GLY A 22 -1.09 -11.45 13.00
C GLY A 22 0.43 -11.29 12.92
N ASP A 23 1.09 -12.16 12.17
CA ASP A 23 2.55 -12.15 11.98
C ASP A 23 3.01 -11.00 11.09
N GLN A 24 2.32 -10.75 9.96
CA GLN A 24 2.60 -9.61 9.09
C GLN A 24 2.44 -8.28 9.84
N ARG A 25 1.36 -8.15 10.62
CA ARG A 25 1.11 -6.94 11.40
C ARG A 25 2.17 -6.73 12.48
N ALA A 26 2.61 -7.80 13.16
CA ALA A 26 3.70 -7.71 14.13
C ALA A 26 5.01 -7.26 13.47
N MET A 27 5.33 -7.82 12.30
CA MET A 27 6.52 -7.46 11.53
C MET A 27 6.51 -6.00 11.09
N VAL A 28 5.39 -5.53 10.52
CA VAL A 28 5.19 -4.13 10.13
C VAL A 28 5.42 -3.18 11.32
N PHE A 29 4.88 -3.50 12.50
CA PHE A 29 5.09 -2.64 13.68
C PHE A 29 6.55 -2.64 14.17
N VAL A 30 7.27 -3.76 14.02
CA VAL A 30 8.71 -3.83 14.32
C VAL A 30 9.50 -2.96 13.34
N GLU A 31 9.24 -3.08 12.04
CA GLU A 31 9.90 -2.30 10.99
C GLU A 31 9.65 -0.79 11.19
N LEU A 32 8.40 -0.40 11.44
CA LEU A 32 8.02 0.98 11.79
C LEU A 32 8.75 1.48 13.05
N GLY A 33 8.84 0.65 14.09
CA GLY A 33 9.52 1.00 15.34
C GLY A 33 11.04 1.16 15.18
N CYS A 34 11.65 0.43 14.25
CA CYS A 34 13.07 0.53 13.92
C CYS A 34 13.38 1.68 12.95
N GLY A 35 12.37 2.28 12.32
CA GLY A 35 12.55 3.29 11.27
C GLY A 35 12.77 2.72 9.87
N GLU A 36 12.60 1.41 9.70
CA GLU A 36 12.69 0.68 8.43
C GLU A 36 11.39 0.83 7.62
N ASN A 37 10.98 2.08 7.40
CA ASN A 37 9.68 2.41 6.80
C ASN A 37 9.52 1.83 5.39
N HIS A 38 10.62 1.74 4.65
CA HIS A 38 10.62 1.16 3.31
C HIS A 38 10.23 -0.33 3.32
N LEU A 39 10.81 -1.10 4.24
CA LEU A 39 10.47 -2.52 4.42
C LEU A 39 9.02 -2.69 4.86
N ALA A 40 8.55 -1.83 5.78
CA ALA A 40 7.15 -1.83 6.21
C ALA A 40 6.19 -1.60 5.02
N ILE A 41 6.48 -0.62 4.16
CA ILE A 41 5.68 -0.32 2.96
C ILE A 41 5.67 -1.52 2.01
N GLU A 42 6.81 -2.12 1.74
CA GLU A 42 6.92 -3.30 0.87
C GLU A 42 6.14 -4.49 1.43
N THR A 43 6.30 -4.81 2.72
CA THR A 43 5.58 -5.89 3.40
C THR A 43 4.07 -5.69 3.31
N ILE A 44 3.59 -4.47 3.55
CA ILE A 44 2.16 -4.15 3.46
C ILE A 44 1.65 -4.30 2.03
N LEU A 45 2.35 -3.75 1.03
CA LEU A 45 1.92 -3.83 -0.36
C LEU A 45 1.90 -5.26 -0.89
N ASN A 46 2.90 -6.09 -0.54
CA ASN A 46 2.87 -7.51 -0.85
C ASN A 46 1.66 -8.20 -0.23
N ALA A 47 1.38 -7.97 1.05
CA ALA A 47 0.21 -8.55 1.70
C ALA A 47 -1.10 -8.10 1.04
N VAL A 48 -1.23 -6.83 0.66
CA VAL A 48 -2.38 -6.30 -0.07
C VAL A 48 -2.54 -7.03 -1.42
N VAL A 49 -1.44 -7.19 -2.15
CA VAL A 49 -1.44 -7.87 -3.46
C VAL A 49 -1.81 -9.35 -3.33
N GLU A 50 -1.21 -10.06 -2.37
CA GLU A 50 -1.45 -11.49 -2.12
C GLU A 50 -2.91 -11.75 -1.70
N ASN A 51 -3.48 -10.84 -0.91
CA ASN A 51 -4.85 -10.98 -0.40
C ASN A 51 -5.92 -10.40 -1.35
N GLY A 52 -5.53 -9.74 -2.45
CA GLY A 52 -6.52 -9.10 -3.33
C GLY A 52 -7.21 -7.90 -2.67
N PHE A 53 -6.60 -7.26 -1.68
CA PHE A 53 -7.28 -6.28 -0.84
C PHE A 53 -7.40 -4.92 -1.54
N PRO A 54 -8.61 -4.36 -1.70
CA PRO A 54 -8.78 -3.08 -2.38
C PRO A 54 -8.36 -1.92 -1.47
N LEU A 55 -7.28 -1.22 -1.84
CA LEU A 55 -6.94 0.07 -1.22
C LEU A 55 -7.85 1.18 -1.77
N SER A 56 -8.10 2.19 -0.92
CA SER A 56 -8.87 3.36 -1.33
C SER A 56 -8.12 4.19 -2.37
N THR A 57 -8.86 4.90 -3.23
CA THR A 57 -8.28 5.80 -4.23
C THR A 57 -7.42 6.90 -3.61
N ALA A 58 -7.79 7.38 -2.42
CA ALA A 58 -7.03 8.38 -1.68
C ALA A 58 -5.65 7.85 -1.25
N VAL A 59 -5.59 6.61 -0.73
CA VAL A 59 -4.33 5.97 -0.34
C VAL A 59 -3.46 5.71 -1.57
N LEU A 60 -4.05 5.26 -2.68
CA LEU A 60 -3.31 5.05 -3.93
C LEU A 60 -2.79 6.35 -4.55
N ALA A 61 -3.52 7.46 -4.42
CA ALA A 61 -3.07 8.77 -4.87
C ALA A 61 -1.89 9.26 -4.03
N ALA A 62 -2.01 9.21 -2.69
CA ALA A 62 -0.93 9.58 -1.78
C ALA A 62 0.34 8.73 -2.01
N LEU A 63 0.17 7.42 -2.23
CA LEU A 63 1.28 6.52 -2.52
C LEU A 63 1.97 6.83 -3.86
N THR A 64 1.22 7.30 -4.86
CA THR A 64 1.80 7.72 -6.15
C THR A 64 2.61 9.00 -5.99
N GLU A 65 2.06 9.99 -5.29
CA GLU A 65 2.74 11.25 -5.00
C GLU A 65 4.02 11.03 -4.18
N TRP A 66 3.96 10.14 -3.19
CA TRP A 66 5.15 9.74 -2.43
C TRP A 66 6.18 9.02 -3.32
N LEU A 67 5.77 8.12 -4.21
CA LEU A 67 6.69 7.44 -5.14
C LEU A 67 7.35 8.39 -6.15
N ASP A 68 6.70 9.50 -6.49
CA ASP A 68 7.29 10.53 -7.35
C ASP A 68 8.46 11.26 -6.68
N LEU A 69 8.62 11.15 -5.35
CA LEU A 69 9.79 11.64 -4.62
C LEU A 69 11.00 10.68 -4.72
N TYR A 70 10.77 9.44 -5.14
CA TYR A 70 11.76 8.35 -5.23
C TYR A 70 12.29 8.10 -6.64
N VAL A 71 12.01 9.01 -7.58
CA VAL A 71 12.35 8.85 -9.00
C VAL A 71 13.85 8.58 -9.19
N GLY A 72 14.17 7.47 -9.84
CA GLY A 72 15.52 7.03 -10.18
C GLY A 72 16.12 5.99 -9.24
N SER A 73 15.42 5.59 -8.17
CA SER A 73 15.87 4.53 -7.28
C SER A 73 15.46 3.14 -7.81
N PRO A 74 16.25 2.08 -7.56
CA PRO A 74 15.85 0.72 -7.95
C PRO A 74 14.58 0.25 -7.21
N GLU A 75 14.37 0.74 -5.99
CA GLU A 75 13.20 0.45 -5.17
C GLU A 75 11.91 1.06 -5.75
N GLU A 76 12.01 2.23 -6.42
CA GLU A 76 10.91 2.88 -7.14
C GLU A 76 10.20 1.91 -8.09
N ARG A 77 10.98 1.13 -8.86
CA ARG A 77 10.43 0.20 -9.85
C ARG A 77 9.62 -0.90 -9.18
N LEU A 78 10.17 -1.50 -8.12
CA LEU A 78 9.51 -2.57 -7.39
C LEU A 78 8.19 -2.09 -6.79
N LEU A 79 8.23 -0.94 -6.10
CA LEU A 79 7.05 -0.38 -5.45
C LEU A 79 6.00 0.08 -6.47
N ARG A 80 6.41 0.68 -7.60
CA ARG A 80 5.48 1.05 -8.68
C ARG A 80 4.79 -0.17 -9.27
N ASP A 81 5.49 -1.28 -9.43
CA ASP A 81 4.91 -2.52 -9.93
C ASP A 81 3.85 -3.06 -8.96
N LEU A 82 4.15 -3.09 -7.65
CA LEU A 82 3.18 -3.48 -6.61
C LEU A 82 1.94 -2.58 -6.64
N VAL A 83 2.10 -1.27 -6.76
CA VAL A 83 0.96 -0.33 -6.86
C VAL A 83 0.11 -0.58 -8.10
N LEU A 84 0.73 -0.89 -9.24
CA LEU A 84 0.00 -1.26 -10.45
C LEU A 84 -0.80 -2.55 -10.26
N GLN A 85 -0.24 -3.54 -9.57
CA GLN A 85 -0.94 -4.79 -9.25
C GLN A 85 -2.13 -4.55 -8.30
N VAL A 86 -1.97 -3.73 -7.26
CA VAL A 86 -3.09 -3.34 -6.38
C VAL A 86 -4.19 -2.61 -7.16
N ARG A 87 -3.82 -1.73 -8.11
CA ARG A 87 -4.79 -1.05 -8.98
C ARG A 87 -5.54 -2.02 -9.87
N ALA A 88 -4.85 -3.02 -10.44
CA ALA A 88 -5.46 -4.04 -11.28
C ALA A 88 -6.42 -4.96 -10.50
N GLN A 89 -6.21 -5.11 -9.19
CA GLN A 89 -7.09 -5.85 -8.29
C GLN A 89 -8.37 -5.11 -7.91
N ARG A 90 -8.54 -3.84 -8.31
CA ARG A 90 -9.86 -3.24 -8.38
C ARG A 90 -10.46 -3.61 -9.74
N PRO A 91 -11.20 -4.73 -9.88
CA PRO A 91 -12.22 -4.73 -10.91
C PRO A 91 -13.13 -3.55 -10.56
N ASP A 92 -13.43 -2.70 -11.53
CA ASP A 92 -14.57 -1.81 -11.40
C ASP A 92 -15.72 -2.65 -10.82
N PHE A 93 -16.11 -2.36 -9.58
CA PHE A 93 -17.41 -2.79 -9.06
C PHE A 93 -18.52 -1.94 -9.73
N GLU A 94 -18.41 -1.70 -11.04
CA GLU A 94 -19.54 -1.36 -11.90
C GLU A 94 -20.14 -2.68 -12.39
N SER A 95 -20.80 -3.37 -11.48
CA SER A 95 -21.73 -4.44 -11.81
C SER A 95 -22.87 -4.38 -10.81
N GLY A 96 -23.89 -3.58 -11.16
CA GLY A 96 -25.18 -3.62 -10.48
C GLY A 96 -25.82 -2.27 -10.17
N GLN A 97 -26.11 -1.47 -11.20
CA GLN A 97 -27.34 -0.66 -11.18
C GLN A 97 -28.25 -1.13 -12.32
N HIS A 98 -28.78 -2.33 -12.14
CA HIS A 98 -30.06 -2.74 -12.71
C HIS A 98 -30.95 -3.13 -11.54
N CYS A 99 -31.76 -2.18 -11.07
CA CYS A 99 -32.93 -2.40 -10.23
C CYS A 99 -33.94 -1.28 -10.51
N ASP A 100 -35.04 -1.68 -11.15
CA ASP A 100 -36.32 -1.00 -11.48
C ASP A 100 -36.31 0.32 -12.27
#